data_AF-A0A842WC72-F1
#
_entry.id   AF-A0A842WC72-F1
#
_cell.length_a   1.000
_cell.length_b   1.000
_cell.length_c   1.000
_cell.angle_alpha   90.00
_cell.angle_beta   90.00
_cell.angle_gamma   90.00
#
_symmetry.space_group_name_H-M   'P 1'
#
loop_
_entity.id
_entity.type
_entity.pdbx_description
1 polymer ?
#
loop_
_entity_poly.entity_id
_entity_poly.type
_entity_poly.pdbx_seq_one_letter_code
_entity_poly.pdbx_strand_id
1 'polypeptide(L)'
;MGVKEVFVYLENLGLLNVVVPFVIVFIVVHALLTKVKVFSDNKVNAVLAALFAFISIAAADVVANVSLFSYYLVIAVFVIAAILMVIGLIGGKIDLTSDKNKKYASWIVLICLILAVIYAFYRAGIKLNMNISYSWINSVIPLAISVLIFILIIWFITSPGEKTEKARARSEARAEPQKQAEQKRAEEPKEEKSSSKMQGKKVPKWVLEKVIKDLKDKDRIDLSK
;
A
#
# COMPACT_ATOMS: atom_id res chain seq x y z
N MET A 1 -22.41 -35.23 -6.81
CA MET A 1 -21.12 -34.75 -7.35
C MET A 1 -20.29 -34.22 -6.20
N GLY A 2 -19.13 -34.81 -5.96
CA GLY A 2 -18.21 -34.40 -4.90
C GLY A 2 -17.44 -33.13 -5.27
N VAL A 3 -17.02 -32.37 -4.27
CA VAL A 3 -16.22 -31.13 -4.44
C VAL A 3 -14.97 -31.37 -5.30
N LYS A 4 -14.36 -32.56 -5.21
CA LYS A 4 -13.20 -32.96 -6.03
C LYS A 4 -13.51 -32.99 -7.53
N GLU A 5 -14.70 -33.44 -7.92
CA GLU A 5 -15.10 -33.52 -9.34
C GLU A 5 -15.29 -32.11 -9.92
N VAL A 6 -15.79 -31.18 -9.12
CA VAL A 6 -15.91 -29.76 -9.50
C VAL A 6 -14.53 -29.15 -9.71
N PHE A 7 -13.57 -29.39 -8.83
CA PHE A 7 -12.20 -28.89 -9.00
C PHE A 7 -11.50 -29.47 -10.24
N VAL A 8 -11.62 -30.78 -10.47
CA VAL A 8 -11.06 -31.42 -11.66
C VAL A 8 -11.70 -30.86 -12.93
N TYR A 9 -13.01 -30.59 -12.90
CA TYR A 9 -13.71 -29.96 -14.02
C TYR A 9 -13.21 -28.52 -14.27
N LEU A 10 -13.02 -27.72 -13.21
CA LEU A 10 -12.48 -26.36 -13.30
C LEU A 10 -11.02 -26.33 -13.80
N GLU A 11 -10.21 -27.30 -13.38
CA GLU A 11 -8.82 -27.46 -13.84
C GLU A 11 -8.77 -27.84 -15.32
N ASN A 12 -9.60 -28.79 -15.75
CA ASN A 12 -9.71 -29.20 -17.15
C ASN A 12 -10.24 -28.09 -18.07
N LEU A 13 -11.06 -27.19 -17.54
CA LEU A 13 -11.49 -25.98 -18.26
C LEU A 13 -10.37 -24.94 -18.44
N GLY A 14 -9.21 -25.14 -17.80
CA GLY A 14 -8.12 -24.18 -17.82
C GLY A 14 -8.43 -22.89 -17.05
N LEU A 15 -9.43 -22.90 -16.18
CA LEU A 15 -9.84 -21.72 -15.42
C LEU A 15 -8.69 -21.19 -14.54
N LEU A 16 -7.91 -22.09 -13.96
CA LEU A 16 -6.71 -21.72 -13.19
C LEU A 16 -5.63 -21.05 -14.04
N ASN A 17 -5.48 -21.47 -15.31
CA ASN A 17 -4.53 -20.87 -16.26
C ASN A 17 -4.91 -19.43 -16.64
N VAL A 18 -6.14 -19.00 -16.36
CA VAL A 18 -6.64 -17.64 -16.64
C VAL A 18 -6.78 -16.82 -15.36
N VAL A 19 -7.34 -17.41 -14.31
CA VAL A 19 -7.61 -16.72 -13.04
C VAL A 19 -6.33 -16.40 -12.28
N VAL A 20 -5.35 -17.31 -12.26
CA VAL A 20 -4.07 -17.05 -11.58
C VAL A 20 -3.34 -15.84 -12.19
N PRO A 21 -3.07 -15.79 -13.51
CA PRO A 21 -2.41 -14.63 -14.09
C PRO A 21 -3.24 -13.34 -13.97
N PHE A 22 -4.58 -13.42 -14.04
CA PHE A 22 -5.46 -12.27 -13.77
C PHE A 22 -5.22 -11.66 -12.39
N VAL A 23 -5.27 -12.48 -11.34
CA VAL A 23 -5.14 -12.02 -9.96
C VAL A 23 -3.76 -11.39 -9.74
N ILE A 24 -2.70 -11.95 -10.32
CA ILE A 24 -1.34 -11.40 -10.23
C ILE A 24 -1.28 -10.01 -10.88
N VAL A 25 -1.74 -9.87 -12.12
CA VAL A 25 -1.72 -8.58 -12.83
C VAL A 25 -2.60 -7.56 -12.10
N PHE A 26 -3.78 -7.96 -11.65
CA PHE A 26 -4.69 -7.12 -10.88
C PHE A 26 -4.02 -6.56 -9.63
N ILE A 27 -3.40 -7.41 -8.81
CA ILE A 27 -2.74 -6.99 -7.56
C ILE A 27 -1.59 -6.03 -7.86
N VAL A 28 -0.76 -6.34 -8.86
CA VAL A 28 0.38 -5.49 -9.23
C VAL A 28 -0.08 -4.11 -9.70
N VAL A 29 -1.01 -4.06 -10.66
CA VAL A 29 -1.52 -2.79 -11.19
C VAL A 29 -2.26 -2.01 -10.10
N HIS A 30 -3.07 -2.67 -9.28
CA HIS A 30 -3.77 -2.04 -8.17
C HIS A 30 -2.82 -1.43 -7.14
N ALA A 31 -1.76 -2.17 -6.77
CA ALA A 31 -0.74 -1.69 -5.85
C ALA A 31 0.03 -0.49 -6.43
N LEU A 32 0.35 -0.52 -7.72
CA LEU A 32 1.00 0.60 -8.42
C LEU A 32 0.11 1.85 -8.43
N LEU A 33 -1.16 1.73 -8.83
CA LEU A 33 -2.11 2.85 -8.86
C LEU A 33 -2.32 3.47 -7.47
N THR A 34 -2.47 2.61 -6.45
CA THR A 34 -2.66 3.06 -5.05
C THR A 34 -1.43 3.77 -4.52
N LYS A 35 -0.23 3.29 -4.86
CA LYS A 35 1.02 3.89 -4.38
C LYS A 35 1.37 5.20 -5.08
N VAL A 36 1.10 5.31 -6.38
CA VAL A 36 1.28 6.56 -7.13
C VAL A 36 0.20 7.59 -6.78
N LYS A 37 -0.91 7.16 -6.16
CA LYS A 37 -2.09 7.99 -5.88
C LYS A 37 -2.60 8.68 -7.14
N VAL A 38 -2.67 7.92 -8.25
CA VAL A 38 -3.15 8.45 -9.54
C VAL A 38 -4.56 9.00 -9.37
N PHE A 39 -5.43 8.24 -8.70
CA PHE A 39 -6.75 8.69 -8.27
C PHE A 39 -6.81 8.76 -6.75
N SER A 40 -7.51 9.77 -6.23
CA SER A 40 -7.73 9.95 -4.79
C SER A 40 -8.72 8.92 -4.21
N ASP A 41 -9.51 8.25 -5.06
CA ASP A 41 -10.44 7.20 -4.65
C ASP A 41 -9.89 5.80 -5.00
N ASN A 42 -9.74 4.97 -3.96
CA ASN A 42 -9.28 3.59 -4.09
C ASN A 42 -10.24 2.71 -4.91
N LYS A 43 -11.54 3.03 -4.93
CA LYS A 43 -12.53 2.28 -5.73
C LYS A 43 -12.25 2.41 -7.22
N VAL A 44 -11.91 3.62 -7.66
CA VAL A 44 -11.55 3.90 -9.06
C VAL A 44 -10.27 3.16 -9.44
N ASN A 45 -9.26 3.16 -8.56
CA ASN A 45 -8.01 2.41 -8.76
C ASN A 45 -8.26 0.90 -8.92
N ALA A 46 -9.14 0.32 -8.09
CA ALA A 46 -9.50 -1.10 -8.17
C ALA A 46 -10.21 -1.46 -9.48
N VAL A 47 -11.17 -0.64 -9.93
CA VAL A 47 -11.87 -0.86 -11.20
C VAL A 47 -10.90 -0.75 -12.38
N LEU A 48 -10.01 0.24 -12.39
CA LEU A 48 -9.00 0.38 -13.44
C LEU A 48 -8.03 -0.80 -13.45
N ALA A 49 -7.55 -1.24 -12.28
CA ALA A 49 -6.67 -2.39 -12.19
C ALA A 49 -7.33 -3.67 -12.70
N ALA A 50 -8.63 -3.87 -12.41
CA ALA A 50 -9.38 -4.99 -12.96
C ALA A 50 -9.49 -4.91 -14.48
N LEU A 51 -9.76 -3.72 -15.04
CA LEU A 51 -9.81 -3.49 -16.49
C LEU A 51 -8.46 -3.84 -17.15
N PHE A 52 -7.34 -3.36 -16.61
CA PHE A 52 -6.01 -3.69 -17.10
C PHE A 52 -5.71 -5.18 -17.00
N ALA A 53 -6.09 -5.84 -15.91
CA ALA A 53 -5.91 -7.26 -15.75
C ALA A 53 -6.70 -8.07 -16.79
N PHE A 54 -7.95 -7.68 -17.10
CA PHE A 54 -8.73 -8.32 -18.18
C PHE A 54 -8.09 -8.10 -19.56
N ILE A 55 -7.62 -6.88 -19.86
CA ILE A 55 -6.90 -6.59 -21.12
C ILE A 55 -5.63 -7.43 -21.24
N SER A 56 -4.89 -7.60 -20.14
CA SER A 56 -3.69 -8.44 -20.12
C SER A 56 -4.00 -9.92 -20.38
N ILE A 57 -5.12 -10.46 -19.90
CA ILE A 57 -5.52 -11.84 -20.24
C ILE A 57 -5.81 -11.98 -21.73
N ALA A 58 -6.47 -10.98 -22.34
CA ALA A 58 -6.82 -11.01 -23.75
C ALA A 58 -5.59 -11.09 -24.68
N ALA A 59 -4.42 -10.67 -24.19
CA ALA A 59 -3.15 -10.87 -24.86
C ALA A 59 -2.59 -12.27 -24.54
N ALA A 60 -2.76 -13.23 -25.46
CA ALA A 60 -2.36 -14.63 -25.28
C ALA A 60 -0.87 -14.81 -24.87
N ASP A 61 0.03 -13.97 -25.40
CA ASP A 61 1.46 -13.99 -25.05
C ASP A 61 1.72 -13.55 -23.60
N VAL A 62 0.86 -12.72 -23.03
CA VAL A 62 0.96 -12.27 -21.64
C VAL A 62 0.58 -13.41 -20.71
N VAL A 63 -0.42 -14.23 -21.06
CA VAL A 63 -0.84 -15.38 -20.23
C VAL A 63 0.28 -16.42 -20.11
N ALA A 64 0.97 -16.74 -21.21
CA ALA A 64 2.10 -17.67 -21.20
C ALA A 64 3.27 -17.14 -20.34
N ASN A 65 3.61 -15.86 -20.50
CA ASN A 65 4.69 -15.23 -19.75
C ASN A 65 4.36 -15.04 -18.26
N VAL A 66 3.11 -14.69 -17.92
CA VAL A 66 2.68 -14.56 -16.52
C VAL A 66 2.59 -15.93 -15.84
N SER A 67 2.24 -16.99 -16.57
CA SER A 67 2.24 -18.36 -16.02
C SER A 67 3.66 -18.83 -15.70
N LEU A 68 4.62 -18.57 -16.61
CA LEU A 68 6.04 -18.79 -16.32
C LEU A 68 6.52 -17.95 -15.13
N PHE A 69 6.16 -16.66 -15.09
CA PHE A 69 6.49 -15.79 -13.97
C PHE A 69 5.91 -16.29 -12.64
N SER A 70 4.65 -16.75 -12.63
CA SER A 70 3.98 -17.31 -11.46
C SER A 70 4.70 -18.55 -10.95
N TYR A 71 5.10 -19.46 -11.84
CA TYR A 71 5.91 -20.63 -11.49
C TYR A 71 7.22 -20.24 -10.78
N TYR A 72 7.96 -19.27 -11.34
CA TYR A 72 9.19 -18.78 -10.71
C TYR A 72 8.95 -18.01 -9.42
N LEU A 73 7.83 -17.28 -9.30
CA LEU A 73 7.44 -16.57 -8.09
C LEU A 73 7.15 -17.55 -6.96
N VAL A 74 6.42 -18.64 -7.22
CA VAL A 74 6.17 -19.69 -6.22
C VAL A 74 7.49 -20.31 -5.74
N ILE A 75 8.42 -20.59 -6.66
CA ILE A 75 9.77 -21.06 -6.30
C ILE A 75 10.49 -20.02 -5.43
N ALA A 76 10.44 -18.74 -5.80
CA ALA A 76 11.08 -17.67 -5.04
C ALA A 76 10.50 -17.55 -3.62
N VAL A 77 9.17 -17.62 -3.48
CA VAL A 77 8.49 -17.62 -2.16
C VAL A 77 8.93 -18.83 -1.34
N PHE A 78 9.00 -20.01 -1.95
CA PHE A 78 9.43 -21.23 -1.27
C PHE A 78 10.89 -21.13 -0.80
N VAL A 79 11.76 -20.57 -1.64
CA VAL A 79 13.17 -20.31 -1.30
C VAL A 79 13.28 -19.30 -0.15
N ILE A 80 12.54 -18.18 -0.20
CA ILE A 80 12.50 -17.19 0.88
C ILE A 80 12.00 -17.82 2.19
N ALA A 81 10.93 -18.62 2.12
CA ALA A 81 10.40 -19.34 3.27
C ALA A 81 11.41 -20.33 3.86
N ALA A 82 12.13 -21.07 3.01
CA ALA A 82 13.19 -21.99 3.44
C ALA A 82 14.35 -21.23 4.12
N ILE A 83 14.76 -20.08 3.57
CA ILE A 83 15.79 -19.22 4.18
C ILE A 83 15.34 -18.69 5.53
N LEU A 84 14.11 -18.18 5.63
CA LEU A 84 13.53 -17.72 6.89
C LEU A 84 13.48 -18.84 7.94
N MET A 85 13.17 -20.06 7.51
CA MET A 85 13.16 -21.23 8.38
C MET A 85 14.56 -21.59 8.88
N VAL A 86 15.58 -21.58 8.01
CA VAL A 86 16.98 -21.81 8.41
C VAL A 86 17.47 -20.73 9.37
N ILE A 87 17.14 -19.45 9.11
CA ILE A 87 17.45 -18.33 10.00
C ILE A 87 16.78 -18.52 11.37
N GLY A 88 15.52 -18.94 11.38
CA GLY A 88 14.77 -19.26 12.59
C GLY A 88 15.38 -20.41 13.39
N LEU A 89 15.84 -21.48 12.70
CA LEU A 89 16.47 -22.65 13.32
C LEU A 89 17.85 -22.36 13.93
N ILE A 90 18.61 -21.43 13.33
CA ILE A 90 19.91 -21.00 13.86
C ILE A 90 19.75 -20.12 15.13
N GLY A 91 18.51 -19.85 15.57
CA GLY A 91 18.24 -19.07 16.79
C GLY A 91 18.47 -17.57 16.59
N GLY A 92 18.54 -17.11 15.34
CA GLY A 92 18.65 -15.71 14.99
C GLY A 92 17.37 -14.97 15.34
N LYS A 93 17.27 -14.44 16.56
CA LYS A 93 16.39 -13.30 16.85
C LYS A 93 16.96 -12.10 16.10
N ILE A 94 16.65 -12.00 14.80
CA ILE A 94 17.00 -10.82 14.01
C ILE A 94 16.09 -9.70 14.50
N ASP A 95 16.56 -8.97 15.50
CA ASP A 95 15.93 -7.73 15.93
C ASP A 95 16.19 -6.68 14.84
N LEU A 96 15.25 -6.58 13.90
CA LEU A 96 15.27 -5.69 12.73
C LEU A 96 15.24 -4.20 13.12
N THR A 97 15.09 -3.90 14.41
CA THR A 97 15.05 -2.56 15.00
C THR A 97 16.43 -1.94 15.21
N SER A 98 17.51 -2.74 15.30
CA SER A 98 18.86 -2.21 15.56
C SER A 98 19.61 -1.93 14.25
N ASP A 99 20.03 -0.68 14.02
CA ASP A 99 20.64 -0.21 12.75
C ASP A 99 21.91 -0.97 12.34
N LYS A 100 22.62 -1.58 13.30
CA LYS A 100 23.79 -2.43 13.00
C LYS A 100 23.37 -3.78 12.40
N ASN A 101 22.22 -4.33 12.80
CA ASN A 101 21.72 -5.63 12.34
C ASN A 101 21.05 -5.56 10.97
N LYS A 102 20.53 -4.39 10.56
CA LYS A 102 19.98 -4.17 9.21
C LYS A 102 21.01 -4.42 8.11
N LYS A 103 22.28 -4.04 8.32
CA LYS A 103 23.34 -4.26 7.32
C LYS A 103 23.62 -5.76 7.11
N TYR A 104 23.69 -6.55 8.18
CA TYR A 104 23.91 -7.99 8.09
C TYR A 104 22.72 -8.74 7.52
N ALA A 105 21.49 -8.38 7.93
CA ALA A 105 20.27 -8.96 7.36
C ALA A 105 20.15 -8.65 5.86
N SER A 106 20.48 -7.42 5.45
CA SER A 106 20.50 -7.04 4.03
C SER A 106 21.54 -7.84 3.23
N TRP A 107 22.70 -8.12 3.82
CA TRP A 107 23.76 -8.91 3.17
C TRP A 107 23.39 -10.40 3.07
N ILE A 108 22.74 -10.97 4.11
CA ILE A 108 22.28 -12.35 4.10
C ILE A 108 21.21 -12.58 3.02
N VAL A 109 20.28 -11.63 2.88
CA VAL A 109 19.23 -11.67 1.85
C VAL A 109 19.85 -11.55 0.46
N LEU A 110 20.85 -10.67 0.30
CA LEU A 110 21.57 -10.51 -0.96
C LEU A 110 22.33 -11.80 -1.36
N ILE A 111 23.04 -12.42 -0.41
CA ILE A 111 23.76 -13.68 -0.64
C ILE A 111 22.79 -14.82 -0.98
N CYS A 112 21.67 -14.92 -0.26
CA CYS A 112 20.67 -15.93 -0.53
C CYS A 112 19.99 -15.71 -1.90
N LEU A 113 19.74 -14.46 -2.29
CA LEU A 113 19.25 -14.11 -3.61
C LEU A 113 20.24 -14.54 -4.69
N ILE A 114 21.54 -14.24 -4.51
CA ILE A 114 22.60 -14.64 -5.44
C ILE A 114 22.66 -16.17 -5.57
N LEU A 115 22.59 -16.92 -4.46
CA LEU A 115 22.59 -18.38 -4.47
C LEU A 115 21.32 -18.95 -5.13
N ALA A 116 20.16 -18.35 -4.89
CA ALA A 116 18.90 -18.73 -5.54
C ALA A 116 18.96 -18.52 -7.06
N VAL A 117 19.56 -17.42 -7.49
CA VAL A 117 19.83 -17.14 -8.91
C VAL A 117 20.78 -18.19 -9.47
N ILE A 118 21.94 -18.42 -8.84
CA ILE A 118 22.90 -19.45 -9.30
C ILE A 118 22.24 -20.84 -9.39
N TYR A 119 21.41 -21.21 -8.41
CA TYR A 119 20.67 -22.47 -8.41
C TYR A 119 19.63 -22.55 -9.53
N ALA A 120 18.89 -21.46 -9.79
CA ALA A 120 17.96 -21.38 -10.91
C ALA A 120 18.67 -21.54 -12.26
N PHE A 121 19.85 -20.92 -12.41
CA PHE A 121 20.71 -21.10 -13.59
C PHE A 121 21.19 -22.56 -13.73
N TYR A 122 21.63 -23.19 -12.63
CA TYR A 122 22.02 -24.60 -12.64
C TYR A 122 20.87 -25.53 -13.06
N ARG A 123 19.67 -25.32 -12.52
CA ARG A 123 18.46 -26.08 -12.87
C ARG A 123 17.97 -25.83 -14.29
N ALA A 124 18.21 -24.64 -14.84
CA ALA A 124 17.91 -24.31 -16.22
C ALA A 124 18.80 -25.07 -17.24
N GLY A 125 19.69 -25.97 -16.78
CA GLY A 125 20.51 -26.80 -17.67
C GLY A 125 21.64 -26.02 -18.33
N ILE A 126 21.96 -24.83 -17.80
CA ILE A 126 23.08 -24.01 -18.23
C ILE A 126 24.37 -24.72 -17.82
N LYS A 127 24.85 -25.60 -18.70
CA LYS A 127 26.23 -26.10 -18.62
C LYS A 127 27.13 -24.90 -18.90
N LEU A 128 28.02 -24.57 -17.97
CA LEU A 128 29.09 -23.56 -18.10
C LEU A 128 30.14 -24.00 -19.13
N ASN A 129 29.71 -24.45 -20.30
CA ASN A 129 30.59 -24.63 -21.43
C ASN A 129 30.75 -23.23 -22.04
N MET A 130 31.96 -22.67 -22.02
CA MET A 130 32.28 -21.30 -22.45
C MET A 130 32.14 -21.08 -23.97
N ASN A 131 31.19 -21.74 -24.61
CA ASN A 131 30.80 -21.49 -25.99
C ASN A 131 29.45 -20.76 -25.94
N ILE A 132 29.51 -19.43 -26.00
CA ILE A 132 28.37 -18.52 -25.84
C ILE A 132 27.43 -18.71 -27.04
N SER A 133 26.59 -19.72 -26.96
CA SER A 133 25.55 -19.98 -27.94
C SER A 133 24.40 -18.99 -27.76
N TYR A 134 23.78 -18.55 -28.86
CA TYR A 134 22.62 -17.65 -28.86
C TYR A 134 21.45 -18.14 -27.98
N SER A 135 21.38 -19.44 -27.65
CA SER A 135 20.35 -19.95 -26.73
C SER A 135 20.51 -19.48 -25.28
N TRP A 136 21.73 -19.10 -24.87
CA TRP A 136 22.03 -18.59 -23.54
C TRP A 136 21.38 -17.22 -23.32
N ILE A 137 21.53 -16.34 -24.31
CA ILE A 137 20.94 -14.99 -24.32
C ILE A 137 19.42 -15.06 -24.19
N ASN A 138 18.77 -15.98 -24.92
CA ASN A 138 17.31 -16.11 -24.88
C ASN A 138 16.78 -16.70 -23.56
N SER A 139 17.58 -17.42 -22.79
CA SER A 139 17.16 -18.02 -21.52
C SER A 139 17.54 -17.17 -20.29
N VAL A 140 18.70 -16.52 -20.36
CA VAL A 140 19.28 -15.76 -19.25
C VAL A 140 18.71 -14.35 -19.17
N ILE A 141 18.45 -13.69 -20.31
CA ILE A 141 17.95 -12.32 -20.32
C ILE A 141 16.55 -12.20 -19.70
N PRO A 142 15.56 -13.04 -20.05
CA PRO A 142 14.23 -12.95 -19.42
C PRO A 142 14.28 -13.20 -17.91
N LEU A 143 15.13 -14.13 -17.45
CA LEU A 143 15.32 -14.41 -16.05
C LEU A 143 16.00 -13.24 -15.32
N ALA A 144 17.05 -12.66 -15.90
CA ALA A 144 17.72 -11.49 -15.35
C ALA A 144 16.78 -10.27 -15.27
N ILE A 145 15.96 -10.04 -16.30
CA ILE A 145 14.93 -8.99 -16.32
C ILE A 145 13.88 -9.27 -15.24
N SER A 146 13.41 -10.52 -15.10
CA SER A 146 12.45 -10.90 -14.06
C SER A 146 12.99 -10.65 -12.65
N VAL A 147 14.24 -11.05 -12.38
CA VAL A 147 14.92 -10.79 -11.10
C VAL A 147 15.09 -9.29 -10.87
N LEU A 148 15.48 -8.53 -11.90
CA LEU A 148 15.62 -7.07 -11.81
C LEU A 148 14.28 -6.39 -11.46
N ILE A 149 13.20 -6.79 -12.13
CA ILE A 149 11.84 -6.30 -11.85
C ILE A 149 11.41 -6.68 -10.44
N PHE A 150 11.71 -7.90 -10.00
CA PHE A 150 11.39 -8.35 -8.64
C PHE A 150 12.13 -7.54 -7.57
N ILE A 151 13.43 -7.27 -7.78
CA ILE A 151 14.22 -6.38 -6.91
C ILE A 151 13.63 -4.97 -6.92
N LEU A 152 13.25 -4.43 -8.09
CA LEU A 152 12.60 -3.13 -8.19
C LEU A 152 11.27 -3.09 -7.45
N ILE A 153 10.45 -4.14 -7.54
CA ILE A 153 9.16 -4.24 -6.82
C ILE A 153 9.41 -4.28 -5.32
N ILE A 154 10.34 -5.11 -4.83
CA ILE A 154 10.68 -5.16 -3.40
C ILE A 154 11.22 -3.81 -2.95
N TRP A 155 12.19 -3.24 -3.66
CA TRP A 155 12.76 -1.93 -3.35
C TRP A 155 11.70 -0.82 -3.36
N PHE A 156 10.75 -0.89 -4.27
CA PHE A 156 9.62 0.00 -4.32
C PHE A 156 8.72 -0.22 -3.09
N ILE A 157 8.27 -1.44 -2.80
CA ILE A 157 7.37 -1.73 -1.65
C ILE A 157 8.03 -1.38 -0.32
N THR A 158 9.31 -1.72 -0.15
CA THR A 158 10.08 -1.51 1.08
C THR A 158 10.63 -0.10 1.22
N SER A 159 10.71 0.70 0.15
CA SER A 159 11.08 2.11 0.27
C SER A 159 10.06 2.79 1.18
N PRO A 160 10.47 3.25 2.37
CA PRO A 160 9.60 3.98 3.26
C PRO A 160 9.12 5.20 2.48
N GLY A 161 7.81 5.26 2.24
CA GLY A 161 7.24 6.39 1.54
C GLY A 161 7.49 7.63 2.37
N GLU A 162 8.51 8.43 2.03
CA GLU A 162 8.90 9.67 2.73
C GLU A 162 7.70 10.62 2.93
N LYS A 163 6.66 10.48 2.11
CA LYS A 163 5.43 11.27 2.19
C LYS A 163 4.57 10.96 3.42
N THR A 164 4.64 9.75 3.99
CA THR A 164 3.83 9.39 5.17
C THR A 164 4.47 9.89 6.45
N GLU A 165 5.80 9.87 6.55
CA GLU A 165 6.53 10.32 7.74
C GLU A 165 6.48 11.85 7.90
N LYS A 166 6.66 12.61 6.80
CA LYS A 166 6.47 14.07 6.83
C LYS A 166 5.03 14.48 7.12
N ALA A 167 4.03 13.72 6.64
CA ALA A 167 2.63 14.00 6.94
C ALA A 167 2.30 13.72 8.42
N ARG A 168 2.82 12.63 8.98
CA ARG A 168 2.69 12.29 10.42
C ARG A 168 3.39 13.30 11.31
N ALA A 169 4.63 13.65 11.00
CA ALA A 169 5.39 14.67 11.72
C ALA A 169 4.68 16.03 11.69
N ARG A 170 4.05 16.40 10.57
CA ARG A 170 3.28 17.66 10.47
C ARG A 170 1.94 17.61 11.20
N SER A 171 1.30 16.44 11.32
CA SER A 171 0.10 16.27 12.15
C SER A 171 0.42 16.23 13.64
N GLU A 172 1.53 15.61 14.04
CA GLU A 172 2.00 15.59 15.44
C GLU A 172 2.45 16.98 15.88
N ALA A 173 3.21 17.70 15.04
CA ALA A 173 3.58 19.09 15.29
C ALA A 173 2.39 20.06 15.36
N ARG A 174 1.24 19.71 14.77
CA ARG A 174 -0.02 20.48 14.92
C ARG A 174 -0.85 20.04 16.13
N ALA A 175 -0.70 18.80 16.58
CA ALA A 175 -1.44 18.27 17.74
C ALA A 175 -0.81 18.70 19.08
N GLU A 176 0.52 18.90 19.13
CA GLU A 176 1.21 19.35 20.35
C GLU A 176 0.73 20.72 20.88
N PRO A 177 0.60 21.77 20.05
CA PRO A 177 0.10 23.07 20.52
C PRO A 177 -1.33 23.00 21.06
N GLN A 178 -2.18 22.15 20.48
CA GLN A 178 -3.56 21.97 20.93
C GLN A 178 -3.62 21.25 22.28
N LYS A 179 -2.83 20.19 22.47
CA LYS A 179 -2.74 19.48 23.76
C LYS A 179 -2.17 20.38 24.86
N GLN A 180 -1.16 21.19 24.56
CA GLN A 180 -0.61 22.15 25.52
C GLN A 180 -1.59 23.27 25.86
N ALA A 181 -2.37 23.77 24.89
CA ALA A 181 -3.42 24.75 25.14
C ALA A 181 -4.56 24.18 25.99
N GLU A 182 -4.91 22.91 25.77
CA GLU A 182 -5.96 22.22 26.53
C GLU A 182 -5.51 21.86 27.96
N GLN A 183 -4.26 21.43 28.14
CA GLN A 183 -3.66 21.26 29.47
C GLN A 183 -3.57 22.58 30.24
N LYS A 184 -3.12 23.68 29.60
CA LYS A 184 -3.13 25.01 30.23
C LYS A 184 -4.53 25.45 30.64
N ARG A 185 -5.56 25.14 29.84
CA ARG A 185 -6.97 25.40 30.19
C ARG A 185 -7.49 24.54 31.34
N ALA A 186 -6.94 23.35 31.52
CA ALA A 186 -7.31 22.45 32.61
C ALA A 186 -6.59 22.78 33.92
N GLU A 187 -5.36 23.33 33.84
CA GLU A 187 -4.56 23.79 34.98
C GLU A 187 -4.84 25.24 35.38
N GLU A 188 -5.43 26.06 34.50
CA GLU A 188 -6.03 27.33 34.91
C GLU A 188 -7.07 27.01 36.00
N PRO A 189 -6.83 27.45 37.25
CA PRO A 189 -7.78 27.27 38.31
C PRO A 189 -9.07 27.89 37.80
N LYS A 190 -10.19 27.18 37.99
CA LYS A 190 -11.50 27.80 37.92
C LYS A 190 -11.55 28.85 39.03
N GLU A 191 -10.91 30.00 38.83
CA GLU A 191 -11.19 31.23 39.54
C GLU A 191 -12.64 31.52 39.22
N GLU A 192 -13.47 31.07 40.14
CA GLU A 192 -14.75 31.64 40.52
C GLU A 192 -15.40 32.51 39.45
N LYS A 193 -16.26 31.88 38.65
CA LYS A 193 -17.54 32.53 38.34
C LYS A 193 -18.41 32.56 39.60
N SER A 194 -17.90 33.22 40.65
CA SER A 194 -18.60 33.68 41.85
C SER A 194 -18.84 35.19 41.71
N SER A 195 -19.25 35.66 40.53
CA SER A 195 -19.84 36.98 40.37
C SER A 195 -20.58 37.07 39.03
N SER A 196 -21.76 36.46 38.98
CA SER A 196 -22.88 37.06 38.24
C SER A 196 -24.18 36.40 38.69
N LYS A 197 -24.60 36.74 39.90
CA LYS A 197 -26.02 36.97 40.20
C LYS A 197 -26.48 38.19 39.37
N MET A 198 -26.45 38.12 38.03
CA MET A 198 -27.36 38.95 37.25
C MET A 198 -28.70 38.24 37.26
N GLN A 199 -29.45 38.57 38.30
CA GLN A 199 -30.90 38.62 38.23
C GLN A 199 -31.30 39.08 36.83
N GLY A 200 -32.18 38.31 36.17
CA GLY A 200 -32.75 38.68 34.89
C GLY A 200 -33.40 40.06 35.01
N LYS A 201 -32.67 41.10 34.58
CA LYS A 201 -33.28 42.39 34.28
C LYS A 201 -34.21 42.15 33.11
N LYS A 202 -35.51 42.13 33.39
CA LYS A 202 -36.57 42.22 32.38
C LYS A 202 -36.19 43.33 31.42
N VAL A 203 -35.93 42.96 30.17
CA VAL A 203 -35.68 43.93 29.10
C VAL A 203 -36.92 44.84 29.03
N PRO A 204 -36.77 46.16 29.16
CA PRO A 204 -37.90 47.08 29.08
C PRO A 204 -38.62 46.90 27.75
N LYS A 205 -39.95 46.84 27.78
CA LYS A 205 -40.80 46.56 26.61
C LYS A 205 -40.50 47.49 25.41
N TRP A 206 -40.11 48.74 25.68
CA TRP A 206 -39.74 49.72 24.65
C TRP A 206 -38.49 49.35 23.84
N VAL A 207 -37.55 48.58 24.43
CA VAL A 207 -36.34 48.12 23.72
C VAL A 207 -36.72 47.05 22.69
N LEU A 208 -37.64 46.14 23.04
CA LEU A 208 -38.15 45.13 22.10
C LEU A 208 -38.96 45.77 20.97
N GLU A 209 -39.77 46.79 21.28
CA GLU A 209 -40.53 47.52 20.25
C GLU A 209 -39.60 48.26 19.27
N LYS A 210 -38.48 48.83 19.75
CA LYS A 210 -37.51 49.50 18.89
C LYS A 210 -36.82 48.53 17.94
N VAL A 211 -36.39 47.37 18.43
CA VAL A 211 -35.75 46.33 17.60
C VAL A 211 -36.72 45.76 16.55
N ILE A 212 -37.99 45.53 16.92
CA ILE A 212 -39.00 45.05 15.98
C ILE A 212 -39.28 46.10 14.89
N LYS A 213 -39.30 47.40 15.24
CA LYS A 213 -39.50 48.48 14.28
C LYS A 213 -38.33 48.58 13.30
N ASP A 214 -37.09 48.51 13.80
CA ASP A 214 -35.88 48.59 12.97
C ASP A 214 -35.76 47.40 12.01
N LEU A 215 -36.19 46.20 12.42
CA LEU A 215 -36.23 45.03 11.53
C LEU A 215 -37.30 45.17 10.43
N LYS A 216 -38.46 45.74 10.76
CA LYS A 216 -39.56 45.92 9.80
C LYS A 216 -39.26 46.96 8.72
N ASP A 217 -38.46 47.98 9.03
CA ASP A 217 -38.01 48.96 8.04
C ASP A 217 -36.89 48.41 7.13
N LYS A 218 -36.07 47.49 7.64
CA LYS A 218 -34.96 46.90 6.86
C LYS A 218 -35.45 45.96 5.75
N ASP A 219 -36.54 45.22 5.98
CA ASP A 219 -37.13 44.32 4.97
C ASP A 219 -37.93 45.05 3.87
N ARG A 220 -38.22 46.35 4.01
CA ARG A 220 -38.90 47.13 2.96
C ARG A 220 -37.98 47.62 1.83
N ILE A 221 -36.66 47.48 1.98
CA ILE A 221 -35.69 48.11 1.06
C ILE A 221 -35.35 47.20 -0.14
N ASP A 222 -35.67 45.90 -0.10
CA ASP A 222 -35.22 44.94 -1.14
C ASP A 222 -36.30 44.46 -2.14
N LEU A 223 -37.43 45.17 -2.29
CA LEU A 223 -38.49 44.80 -3.25
C LEU A 223 -38.63 45.75 -4.45
N SER A 224 -37.66 46.62 -4.73
CA SER A 224 -37.70 47.53 -5.90
C SER A 224 -36.47 47.45 -6.82
N LYS A 225 -35.95 46.25 -7.06
CA LYS A 225 -35.01 45.99 -8.16
C LYS A 225 -35.42 44.77 -8.97
#